data_AF-A0A109B8X1-F1
#
_entry.id   AF-A0A109B8X1-F1
#
_cell.length_a   1.000
_cell.length_b   1.000
_cell.length_c   1.000
_cell.angle_alpha   90.00
_cell.angle_beta   90.00
_cell.angle_gamma   90.00
#
_symmetry.space_group_name_H-M   'P 1'
#
loop_
_entity.id
_entity.type
_entity.pdbx_description
1 polymer ?
#
loop_
_entity_poly.entity_id
_entity_poly.type
_entity_poly.pdbx_seq_one_letter_code
_entity_poly.pdbx_strand_id
1 'polypeptide(L)'
;MIGGALIFFILGIVGLGIFFLVNSSLQSGVENAARIIRTGQSNEAKMNITSFRQAVCDSMNAAIDCNKLSILVQTAPDWANLNLAPCVVNGKMSASTGNGDDLLSKHAGDAEEVAVVTVCYQWDMAKSFPFLKLGNQSDGSGAAIMQAATAFRSEPYK
;
A
#
# COMPACT_ATOMS: atom_id res chain seq x y z
N MET A 1 -3.03 26.49 33.68
CA MET A 1 -2.67 25.33 32.82
C MET A 1 -3.43 25.33 31.49
N ILE A 2 -3.52 26.47 30.78
CA ILE A 2 -4.20 26.56 29.48
C ILE A 2 -3.22 26.32 28.31
N GLY A 3 -1.95 26.76 28.48
CA GLY A 3 -0.92 26.57 27.45
C GLY A 3 -0.60 25.11 27.13
N GLY A 4 -0.63 24.22 28.13
CA GLY A 4 -0.41 22.79 27.90
C GLY A 4 -1.47 22.17 26.98
N ALA A 5 -2.75 22.46 27.24
CA ALA A 5 -3.86 21.94 26.44
C ALA A 5 -3.80 22.44 24.98
N LEU A 6 -3.42 23.71 24.75
CA LEU A 6 -3.25 24.27 23.41
C LEU A 6 -2.15 23.54 22.61
N ILE A 7 -0.99 23.30 23.24
CA ILE A 7 0.14 22.62 22.58
C ILE A 7 -0.23 21.19 22.20
N PHE A 8 -0.93 20.46 23.07
CA PHE A 8 -1.42 19.11 22.75
C PHE A 8 -2.41 19.11 21.57
N PHE A 9 -3.30 20.10 21.50
CA PHE A 9 -4.23 20.24 20.37
C PHE A 9 -3.50 20.50 19.05
N ILE A 10 -2.53 21.42 19.04
CA ILE A 10 -1.73 21.73 17.85
C ILE A 10 -0.95 20.50 17.39
N LEU A 11 -0.28 19.80 18.30
CA LEU A 11 0.45 18.56 17.98
C LEU A 11 -0.48 17.47 17.44
N GLY A 12 -1.70 17.36 17.96
CA GLY A 12 -2.71 16.44 17.45
C GLY A 12 -3.13 16.78 16.01
N ILE A 13 -3.42 18.04 15.71
CA ILE A 13 -3.81 18.49 14.36
C ILE A 13 -2.66 18.25 13.36
N VAL A 14 -1.43 18.61 13.73
CA VAL A 14 -0.26 18.39 12.87
C VAL A 14 -0.01 16.90 12.65
N GLY A 15 -0.12 16.08 13.70
CA GLY A 15 0.04 14.62 13.60
C GLY A 15 -0.99 13.98 12.67
N LEU A 16 -2.25 14.39 12.76
CA LEU A 16 -3.31 13.94 11.84
C LEU A 16 -3.08 14.46 10.41
N GLY A 17 -2.61 15.70 10.25
CA GLY A 17 -2.24 16.26 8.94
C GLY A 17 -1.19 15.41 8.23
N ILE A 18 -0.14 14.99 8.94
CA ILE A 18 0.89 14.11 8.37
C ILE A 18 0.32 12.72 8.08
N PHE A 19 -0.53 12.17 8.94
CA PHE A 19 -1.20 10.90 8.69
C PHE A 19 -1.96 10.91 7.35
N PHE A 20 -2.79 11.94 7.12
CA PHE A 20 -3.52 12.09 5.87
C PHE A 20 -2.62 12.35 4.67
N LEU A 21 -1.54 13.13 4.84
CA LEU A 21 -0.56 13.36 3.79
C LEU A 21 0.08 12.05 3.30
N VAL A 22 0.51 11.21 4.25
CA VAL A 22 1.07 9.88 3.94
C VAL A 22 0.02 9.03 3.25
N ASN A 23 -1.20 8.96 3.78
CA ASN A 23 -2.29 8.16 3.20
C ASN A 23 -2.63 8.61 1.76
N SER A 24 -2.69 9.92 1.51
CA SER A 24 -2.91 10.45 0.15
C SER A 24 -1.75 10.11 -0.78
N SER A 25 -0.50 10.19 -0.31
CA SER A 25 0.66 9.80 -1.12
C SER A 25 0.66 8.30 -1.44
N LEU A 26 0.20 7.45 -0.50
CA LEU A 26 0.02 6.03 -0.75
C LEU A 26 -0.96 5.80 -1.89
N GLN A 27 -2.11 6.45 -1.82
CA GLN A 27 -3.16 6.28 -2.81
C GLN A 27 -2.70 6.71 -4.21
N SER A 28 -1.99 7.84 -4.33
CA SER A 28 -1.41 8.28 -5.60
C SER A 28 -0.36 7.30 -6.14
N GLY A 29 0.48 6.73 -5.28
CA GLY A 29 1.45 5.71 -5.67
C GLY A 29 0.80 4.44 -6.22
N VAL A 30 -0.25 3.97 -5.53
CA VAL A 30 -1.04 2.79 -5.94
C VAL A 30 -1.77 3.02 -7.26
N GLU A 31 -2.37 4.19 -7.45
CA GLU A 31 -3.06 4.55 -8.69
C GLU A 31 -2.10 4.60 -9.89
N ASN A 32 -0.89 5.13 -9.71
CA ASN A 32 0.13 5.15 -10.76
C ASN A 32 0.64 3.74 -11.06
N ALA A 33 0.93 2.95 -10.03
CA ALA A 33 1.40 1.58 -10.20
C ALA A 33 0.37 0.69 -10.89
N ALA A 34 -0.92 0.89 -10.60
CA ALA A 34 -2.00 0.18 -11.28
C ALA A 34 -2.02 0.42 -12.79
N ARG A 35 -1.61 1.61 -13.26
CA ARG A 35 -1.52 1.87 -14.72
C ARG A 35 -0.47 1.02 -15.42
N ILE A 36 0.58 0.59 -14.72
CA ILE A 36 1.65 -0.29 -15.26
C ILE A 36 1.14 -1.74 -15.45
N ILE A 37 0.17 -2.15 -14.63
CA ILE A 37 -0.46 -3.49 -14.70
C ILE A 37 -1.71 -3.49 -15.59
N ARG A 38 -2.52 -2.44 -15.53
CA ARG A 38 -3.24 -1.92 -16.72
C ARG A 38 -2.18 -1.59 -17.79
N THR A 39 -2.40 -1.00 -18.95
CA THR A 39 -1.42 -0.92 -20.07
C THR A 39 -0.56 -2.15 -20.48
N GLY A 40 -0.42 -3.23 -19.71
CA GLY A 40 0.43 -4.38 -20.03
C GLY A 40 1.94 -4.12 -19.95
N GLN A 41 2.37 -2.91 -19.55
CA GLN A 41 3.78 -2.51 -19.50
C GLN A 41 4.63 -3.45 -18.62
N SER A 42 4.05 -3.95 -17.52
CA SER A 42 4.71 -4.94 -16.67
C SER A 42 5.00 -6.27 -17.38
N ASN A 43 4.13 -6.70 -18.29
CA ASN A 43 4.27 -7.94 -19.06
C ASN A 43 5.27 -7.77 -20.20
N GLU A 44 5.23 -6.66 -20.92
CA GLU A 44 6.18 -6.35 -22.01
C GLU A 44 7.62 -6.17 -21.49
N ALA A 45 7.77 -5.46 -20.37
CA ALA A 45 9.07 -5.18 -19.77
C ALA A 45 9.63 -6.34 -18.90
N LYS A 46 8.87 -7.44 -18.72
CA LYS A 46 9.21 -8.56 -17.81
C LYS A 46 9.60 -8.05 -16.42
N MET A 47 8.80 -7.14 -15.86
CA MET A 47 9.08 -6.55 -14.55
C MET A 47 8.98 -7.60 -13.44
N ASN A 48 9.91 -7.53 -12.49
CA ASN A 48 9.86 -8.30 -11.25
C ASN A 48 9.10 -7.53 -10.16
N ILE A 49 8.68 -8.21 -9.12
CA ILE A 49 7.97 -7.61 -7.98
C ILE A 49 8.83 -6.54 -7.27
N THR A 50 10.16 -6.73 -7.22
CA THR A 50 11.08 -5.71 -6.66
C THR A 50 11.10 -4.43 -7.49
N SER A 51 11.18 -4.53 -8.82
CA SER A 51 11.13 -3.35 -9.70
C SER A 51 9.76 -2.65 -9.64
N PHE A 52 8.68 -3.44 -9.50
CA PHE A 52 7.34 -2.88 -9.32
C PHE A 52 7.23 -2.12 -7.99
N ARG A 53 7.77 -2.68 -6.90
CA ARG A 53 7.85 -1.99 -5.61
C ARG A 53 8.63 -0.68 -5.72
N GLN A 54 9.74 -0.68 -6.44
CA GLN A 54 10.51 0.54 -6.66
C GLN A 54 9.69 1.59 -7.45
N ALA A 55 8.99 1.20 -8.51
CA ALA A 55 8.15 2.13 -9.29
C ALA A 55 6.98 2.72 -8.47
N VAL A 56 6.36 1.91 -7.60
CA VAL A 56 5.34 2.38 -6.65
C VAL A 56 5.96 3.42 -5.71
N CYS A 57 7.14 3.11 -5.17
CA CYS A 57 7.88 3.97 -4.29
C CYS A 57 8.32 5.29 -4.91
N ASP A 58 8.85 5.28 -6.13
CA ASP A 58 9.27 6.48 -6.85
C ASP A 58 8.07 7.40 -7.13
N SER A 59 6.88 6.83 -7.27
CA SER A 59 5.62 7.58 -7.42
C SER A 59 5.13 8.20 -6.10
N MET A 60 5.60 7.68 -4.96
CA MET A 60 5.28 8.18 -3.63
C MET A 60 6.32 9.23 -3.23
N ASN A 61 6.08 10.48 -3.62
CA ASN A 61 7.01 11.61 -3.43
C ASN A 61 7.22 12.04 -1.95
N ALA A 62 6.72 11.25 -0.99
CA ALA A 62 6.78 11.51 0.44
C ALA A 62 7.89 10.67 1.09
N ALA A 63 8.38 11.09 2.28
CA ALA A 63 9.39 10.40 3.08
C ALA A 63 8.89 9.04 3.64
N ILE A 64 8.57 8.10 2.74
CA ILE A 64 8.02 6.78 2.99
C ILE A 64 9.15 5.77 2.84
N ASP A 65 9.28 4.89 3.83
CA ASP A 65 10.30 3.85 3.83
C ASP A 65 9.80 2.65 3.02
N CYS A 66 10.30 2.51 1.80
CA CYS A 66 9.95 1.42 0.88
C CYS A 66 10.17 0.01 1.45
N ASN A 67 11.07 -0.14 2.43
CA ASN A 67 11.30 -1.43 3.06
C ASN A 67 10.14 -1.87 3.95
N LYS A 68 9.29 -0.93 4.36
CA LYS A 68 8.10 -1.15 5.20
C LYS A 68 6.82 -1.28 4.38
N LEU A 69 6.96 -1.45 3.07
CA LEU A 69 5.87 -1.54 2.13
C LEU A 69 5.73 -3.00 1.65
N SER A 70 4.50 -3.50 1.76
CA SER A 70 4.09 -4.81 1.26
C SER A 70 3.05 -4.64 0.16
N ILE A 71 3.25 -5.31 -0.97
CA ILE A 71 2.36 -5.20 -2.13
C ILE A 71 1.65 -6.53 -2.29
N LEU A 72 0.33 -6.50 -2.29
CA LEU A 72 -0.52 -7.63 -2.60
C LEU A 72 -1.18 -7.39 -3.96
N VAL A 73 -0.83 -8.22 -4.91
CA VAL A 73 -1.46 -8.26 -6.23
C VAL A 73 -2.31 -9.50 -6.30
N GLN A 74 -3.57 -9.33 -6.72
CA GLN A 74 -4.54 -10.40 -6.82
C GLN A 74 -5.34 -10.23 -8.10
N THR A 75 -5.57 -11.31 -8.82
CA THR A 75 -6.38 -11.31 -10.03
C THR A 75 -7.48 -12.36 -9.96
N ALA A 76 -8.56 -12.09 -10.68
CA ALA A 76 -9.67 -13.00 -10.86
C ALA A 76 -10.30 -12.78 -12.25
N PRO A 77 -10.91 -13.82 -12.84
CA PRO A 77 -11.61 -13.70 -14.12
C PRO A 77 -12.85 -12.80 -14.00
N ASP A 78 -13.50 -12.78 -12.84
CA ASP A 78 -14.71 -12.00 -12.56
C ASP A 78 -14.61 -11.30 -11.21
N TRP A 79 -15.33 -10.18 -11.06
CA TRP A 79 -15.48 -9.46 -9.79
C TRP A 79 -15.99 -10.33 -8.64
N ALA A 80 -16.80 -11.35 -8.95
CA ALA A 80 -17.38 -12.26 -7.96
C ALA A 80 -16.35 -13.25 -7.37
N ASN A 81 -15.28 -13.56 -8.11
CA ASN A 81 -14.25 -14.52 -7.69
C ASN A 81 -13.03 -13.85 -7.04
N LEU A 82 -13.13 -12.55 -6.79
CA LEU A 82 -12.01 -11.75 -6.32
C LEU A 82 -11.86 -11.87 -4.80
N ASN A 83 -10.76 -12.48 -4.36
CA ASN A 83 -10.48 -12.70 -2.94
C ASN A 83 -9.53 -11.65 -2.41
N LEU A 84 -10.04 -10.57 -1.81
CA LEU A 84 -9.21 -9.49 -1.25
C LEU A 84 -8.39 -9.99 -0.05
N ALA A 85 -7.07 -9.96 -0.16
CA ALA A 85 -6.21 -10.22 0.99
C ALA A 85 -6.17 -9.00 1.93
N PRO A 86 -6.42 -9.18 3.24
CA PRO A 86 -6.30 -8.09 4.18
C PRO A 86 -4.83 -7.72 4.40
N CYS A 87 -4.56 -6.43 4.60
CA CYS A 87 -3.22 -5.96 4.96
C CYS A 87 -2.73 -6.43 6.33
N VAL A 88 -3.64 -6.88 7.19
CA VAL A 88 -3.35 -7.36 8.54
C VAL A 88 -3.87 -8.78 8.68
N VAL A 89 -2.96 -9.72 8.91
CA VAL A 89 -3.27 -11.13 9.17
C VAL A 89 -2.65 -11.48 10.52
N ASN A 90 -3.46 -11.99 11.46
CA ASN A 90 -3.02 -12.31 12.82
C ASN A 90 -2.27 -11.13 13.50
N GLY A 91 -2.73 -9.90 13.22
CA GLY A 91 -2.19 -8.66 13.75
C GLY A 91 -0.74 -8.34 13.36
N LYS A 92 -0.25 -8.96 12.28
CA LYS A 92 0.99 -8.58 11.57
C LYS A 92 0.67 -8.09 10.17
N MET A 93 1.57 -7.30 9.58
CA MET A 93 1.43 -6.90 8.18
C MET A 93 1.52 -8.13 7.28
N SER A 94 0.61 -8.25 6.31
CA SER A 94 0.64 -9.36 5.36
C SER A 94 1.90 -9.31 4.51
N ALA A 95 2.47 -10.48 4.21
CA ALA A 95 3.60 -10.61 3.30
C ALA A 95 3.20 -10.15 1.89
N SER A 96 4.19 -9.65 1.15
CA SER A 96 4.02 -9.25 -0.24
C SER A 96 3.62 -10.48 -1.08
N THR A 97 2.82 -10.29 -2.12
CA THR A 97 2.57 -11.35 -3.10
C THR A 97 3.90 -11.76 -3.74
N GLY A 98 4.19 -13.07 -3.76
CA GLY A 98 5.38 -13.65 -4.39
C GLY A 98 6.70 -13.30 -3.72
N ASN A 99 7.79 -13.86 -4.26
CA ASN A 99 9.15 -13.44 -3.92
C ASN A 99 9.57 -12.23 -4.76
N GLY A 100 10.53 -11.43 -4.28
CA GLY A 100 10.96 -10.21 -4.97
C GLY A 100 11.49 -10.43 -6.40
N ASP A 101 11.96 -11.63 -6.70
CA ASP A 101 12.48 -12.05 -8.01
C ASP A 101 11.40 -12.67 -8.92
N ASP A 102 10.18 -12.88 -8.42
CA ASP A 102 9.10 -13.39 -9.24
C ASP A 102 8.68 -12.33 -10.26
N LEU A 103 8.42 -12.80 -11.48
CA LEU A 103 7.85 -11.99 -12.55
C LEU A 103 6.45 -11.55 -12.13
N LEU A 104 6.19 -10.25 -12.21
CA LEU A 104 4.89 -9.68 -11.86
C LEU A 104 3.76 -10.28 -12.71
N SER A 105 4.07 -10.66 -13.96
CA SER A 105 3.13 -11.31 -14.89
C SER A 105 2.53 -12.62 -14.36
N LYS A 106 3.20 -13.33 -13.46
CA LYS A 106 2.64 -14.54 -12.82
C LYS A 106 1.52 -14.25 -11.82
N HIS A 107 1.49 -13.02 -11.31
CA HIS A 107 0.58 -12.61 -10.23
C HIS A 107 -0.41 -11.53 -10.66
N ALA A 108 -0.13 -10.83 -11.76
CA ALA A 108 -0.91 -9.71 -12.28
C ALA A 108 -1.92 -10.10 -13.37
N GLY A 109 -2.09 -11.40 -13.65
CA GLY A 109 -3.08 -11.91 -14.60
C GLY A 109 -2.73 -11.64 -16.07
N ASP A 110 -3.60 -12.10 -16.97
CA ASP A 110 -3.52 -11.82 -18.42
C ASP A 110 -4.47 -10.66 -18.82
N ALA A 111 -4.50 -10.34 -20.11
CA ALA A 111 -5.39 -9.34 -20.67
C ALA A 111 -6.88 -9.63 -20.34
N GLU A 112 -7.67 -8.56 -20.14
CA GLU A 112 -9.11 -8.56 -19.83
C GLU A 112 -9.56 -9.12 -18.47
N GLU A 113 -8.63 -9.47 -17.57
CA GLU A 113 -8.92 -9.94 -16.22
C GLU A 113 -9.11 -8.78 -15.20
N VAL A 114 -9.79 -9.08 -14.10
CA VAL A 114 -9.96 -8.14 -12.99
C VAL A 114 -8.77 -8.29 -12.04
N ALA A 115 -8.11 -7.18 -11.73
CA ALA A 115 -6.98 -7.13 -10.82
C ALA A 115 -7.21 -6.14 -9.68
N VAL A 116 -6.76 -6.50 -8.49
CA VAL A 116 -6.68 -5.62 -7.33
C VAL A 116 -5.24 -5.54 -6.87
N VAL A 117 -4.75 -4.31 -6.77
CA VAL A 117 -3.44 -4.01 -6.21
C VAL A 117 -3.69 -3.32 -4.87
N THR A 118 -3.23 -3.97 -3.81
CA THR A 118 -3.29 -3.46 -2.45
C THR A 118 -1.87 -3.22 -1.95
N VAL A 119 -1.61 -2.03 -1.43
CA VAL A 119 -0.35 -1.67 -0.78
C VAL A 119 -0.61 -1.48 0.70
N CYS A 120 0.15 -2.21 1.50
CA CYS A 120 0.18 -2.12 2.94
C CYS A 120 1.48 -1.44 3.36
N TYR A 121 1.39 -0.44 4.22
CA TYR A 121 2.55 0.28 4.72
C TYR A 121 2.54 0.31 6.24
N GLN A 122 3.67 -0.04 6.85
CA GLN A 122 3.86 0.10 8.29
C GLN A 122 4.35 1.52 8.62
N TRP A 123 3.46 2.32 9.21
CA TRP A 123 3.76 3.69 9.63
C TRP A 123 4.26 3.71 11.08
N ASP A 124 5.58 3.77 11.24
CA ASP A 124 6.23 3.79 12.56
C ASP A 124 6.07 5.12 13.31
N MET A 125 5.70 6.21 12.63
CA MET A 125 5.49 7.50 13.30
C MET A 125 4.29 7.47 14.25
N ALA A 126 3.37 6.51 14.09
CA ALA A 126 2.33 6.21 15.07
C ALA A 126 2.91 5.89 16.46
N LYS A 127 4.10 5.27 16.52
CA LYS A 127 4.77 4.91 17.78
C LYS A 127 5.21 6.13 18.58
N SER A 128 5.62 7.20 17.89
CA SER A 128 6.03 8.46 18.51
C SER A 128 4.85 9.25 19.09
N PHE A 129 3.61 8.93 18.67
CA PHE A 129 2.39 9.59 19.13
C PHE A 129 1.40 8.59 19.75
N PRO A 130 1.75 7.94 20.89
CA PRO A 130 0.90 6.90 21.51
C PRO A 130 -0.47 7.43 21.97
N PHE A 131 -0.60 8.74 22.18
CA PHE A 131 -1.87 9.38 22.54
C PHE A 131 -2.90 9.39 21.39
N LEU A 132 -2.47 9.26 20.13
CA LEU A 132 -3.38 9.24 18.99
C LEU A 132 -4.04 7.87 18.76
N LYS A 133 -3.56 6.80 19.44
CA LYS A 133 -4.08 5.42 19.33
C LYS A 133 -4.28 4.94 17.87
N LEU A 134 -3.36 5.31 16.97
CA LEU A 134 -3.44 4.98 15.55
C LEU A 134 -2.87 3.59 15.22
N GLY A 135 -2.16 2.95 16.16
CA GLY A 135 -1.58 1.62 15.98
C GLY A 135 -2.59 0.49 16.21
N ASN A 136 -2.66 -0.47 15.28
CA ASN A 136 -3.51 -1.66 15.37
C ASN A 136 -2.72 -2.97 15.18
N GLN A 137 -1.40 -2.93 15.37
CA GLN A 137 -0.55 -4.12 15.27
C GLN A 137 -0.57 -4.87 16.61
N SER A 138 -0.94 -6.16 16.58
CA SER A 138 -1.08 -6.97 17.81
C SER A 138 0.26 -7.49 18.34
N ASP A 139 1.37 -7.20 17.64
CA ASP A 139 2.73 -7.58 18.05
C ASP A 139 3.32 -6.66 19.13
N GLY A 140 2.57 -5.63 19.56
CA GLY A 140 3.01 -4.67 20.56
C GLY A 140 3.95 -3.59 20.01
N SER A 141 4.22 -3.55 18.69
CA SER A 141 5.08 -2.52 18.09
C SER A 141 4.44 -1.14 18.12
N GLY A 142 3.10 -1.05 18.11
CA GLY A 142 2.36 0.21 18.09
C GLY A 142 2.38 0.94 16.74
N ALA A 143 2.88 0.31 15.67
CA ALA A 143 2.79 0.87 14.32
C ALA A 143 1.34 0.90 13.82
N ALA A 144 0.97 1.95 13.08
CA ALA A 144 -0.26 1.95 12.30
C ALA A 144 0.00 1.27 10.96
N ILE A 145 -0.89 0.36 10.55
CA ILE A 145 -0.83 -0.22 9.21
C ILE A 145 -1.79 0.57 8.35
N MET A 146 -1.25 1.27 7.35
CA MET A 146 -2.03 1.98 6.34
C MET A 146 -2.24 1.06 5.14
N GLN A 147 -3.43 1.12 4.56
CA GLN A 147 -3.80 0.34 3.38
C GLN A 147 -4.31 1.29 2.30
N ALA A 148 -3.77 1.15 1.10
CA ALA A 148 -4.32 1.75 -0.12
C ALA A 148 -4.54 0.64 -1.14
N ALA A 149 -5.73 0.54 -1.69
CA ALA A 149 -6.07 -0.48 -2.68
C ALA A 149 -6.75 0.17 -3.88
N THR A 150 -6.45 -0.35 -5.07
CA THR A 150 -7.14 0.02 -6.30
C THR A 150 -7.52 -1.24 -7.06
N ALA A 151 -8.75 -1.24 -7.57
CA ALA A 151 -9.31 -2.33 -8.34
C ALA A 151 -9.53 -1.85 -9.76
N PHE A 152 -9.10 -2.63 -10.73
CA PHE A 152 -9.21 -2.29 -12.14
C PHE A 152 -9.34 -3.55 -12.99
N ARG A 153 -9.78 -3.36 -14.23
CA ARG A 153 -9.75 -4.41 -15.25
C ARG A 153 -8.61 -4.10 -16.21
N SER A 154 -7.79 -5.11 -16.54
CA SER A 154 -6.77 -4.98 -17.57
C SER A 154 -7.42 -4.72 -18.93
N GLU A 155 -6.88 -3.78 -19.68
CA GLU A 155 -7.26 -3.50 -21.07
C GLU A 155 -6.74 -4.65 -21.96
N PRO A 156 -7.33 -4.85 -23.15
CA PRO A 156 -6.82 -5.83 -24.11
C PRO A 156 -5.46 -5.33 -24.65
N TYR A 157 -4.39 -6.01 -24.25
CA TYR A 157 -3.00 -5.73 -24.69
C TYR A 157 -2.53 -6.62 -25.84
N LYS A 158 -3.47 -7.35 -26.46
CA LYS A 158 -3.24 -8.21 -27.63
C LYS A 158 -3.85 -7.60 -28.88
#